data_AF-A0AAQ3NXR5-F1
#
_entry.id   AF-A0AAQ3NXR5-F1
#
_cell.length_a   1.000
_cell.length_b   1.000
_cell.length_c   1.000
_cell.angle_alpha   90.00
_cell.angle_beta   90.00
_cell.angle_gamma   90.00
#
_symmetry.space_group_name_H-M   'P 1'
#
loop_
_entity.id
_entity.type
_entity.pdbx_description
1 polymer ?
#
loop_
_entity_poly.entity_id
_entity_poly.type
_entity_poly.pdbx_seq_one_letter_code
_entity_poly.pdbx_strand_id
1 'polypeptide(L)'
;MALAVVGGALLSAFFDVLFDRLASPEVLNFIRGKKPDKLLQKVKTQLIVVRVVLADAEKRQIADSNVKDWLDLLRDVVYEVDDLLDEISTKAAIQKEVSNSFSHLFKSKKIVSITKLEDIVERLDDILKQKESLDLKEIPVESNHPWKVQPTSLEDGYAMYGRDKDKEAIMKIVLEDNTNGETVSVIPIVGMGGVGKTTLARSVFNDGKLKQQI
;
A
#
# COMPACT_ATOMS: atom_id res chain seq x y z
N MET A 1 -8.43 20.31 -3.89
CA MET A 1 -7.05 19.80 -4.08
C MET A 1 -6.95 18.39 -3.50
N ALA A 2 -7.22 17.35 -4.31
CA ALA A 2 -7.34 15.96 -3.83
C ALA A 2 -6.44 14.98 -4.59
N LEU A 3 -5.21 15.41 -4.91
CA LEU A 3 -4.21 14.57 -5.59
C LEU A 3 -3.15 14.01 -4.62
N ALA A 4 -3.27 14.23 -3.31
CA ALA A 4 -2.24 13.81 -2.34
C ALA A 4 -2.50 12.45 -1.64
N VAL A 5 -3.60 11.74 -1.94
CA VAL A 5 -4.13 10.70 -1.00
C VAL A 5 -3.95 9.24 -1.48
N VAL A 6 -3.24 8.96 -2.58
CA VAL A 6 -3.01 7.55 -3.02
C VAL A 6 -1.54 7.14 -3.03
N GLY A 7 -0.59 8.08 -2.95
CA GLY A 7 0.85 7.77 -3.10
C GLY A 7 1.56 7.28 -1.84
N GLY A 8 0.92 7.34 -0.67
CA GLY A 8 1.53 7.02 0.61
C GLY A 8 1.75 5.52 0.80
N ALA A 9 0.68 4.74 0.96
CA ALA A 9 0.73 3.37 1.49
C ALA A 9 1.20 2.26 0.53
N LEU A 10 1.82 2.61 -0.60
CA LEU A 10 2.18 1.61 -1.62
C LEU A 10 3.31 0.69 -1.16
N LEU A 11 4.34 1.24 -0.50
CA LEU A 11 5.48 0.42 -0.07
C LEU A 11 5.12 -0.37 1.18
N SER A 12 4.39 0.23 2.13
CA SER A 12 3.91 -0.46 3.33
C SER A 12 3.09 -1.72 3.00
N ALA A 13 2.16 -1.63 2.04
CA ALA A 13 1.37 -2.79 1.60
C ALA A 13 2.23 -3.84 0.86
N PHE A 14 3.23 -3.38 0.09
CA PHE A 14 4.14 -4.26 -0.63
C PHE A 14 5.03 -5.10 0.29
N PHE A 15 5.43 -4.55 1.45
CA PHE A 15 6.29 -5.26 2.41
C PHE A 15 5.66 -6.55 2.94
N ASP A 16 4.35 -6.61 3.12
CA ASP A 16 3.67 -7.84 3.55
C ASP A 16 3.83 -8.95 2.51
N VAL A 17 3.60 -8.64 1.23
CA VAL A 17 3.82 -9.58 0.12
C VAL A 17 5.28 -10.02 0.07
N LEU A 18 6.22 -9.08 0.23
CA LEU A 18 7.65 -9.38 0.20
C LEU A 18 8.08 -10.31 1.34
N PHE A 19 7.56 -10.11 2.56
CA PHE A 19 7.85 -10.99 3.70
C PHE A 19 7.32 -12.42 3.48
N ASP A 20 6.13 -12.56 2.89
CA ASP A 20 5.57 -13.87 2.54
C ASP A 20 6.45 -14.57 1.49
N ARG A 21 6.90 -13.85 0.46
CA ARG A 21 7.79 -14.39 -0.57
C ARG A 21 9.17 -14.78 -0.02
N LEU A 22 9.75 -13.97 0.87
CA LEU A 22 11.01 -14.28 1.57
C LEU A 22 10.91 -15.54 2.44
N ALA A 23 9.72 -15.83 2.98
CA ALA A 23 9.45 -17.00 3.79
C ALA A 23 9.02 -18.23 2.97
N SER A 24 8.92 -18.11 1.64
CA SER A 24 8.45 -19.19 0.79
C SER A 24 9.39 -20.41 0.79
N PRO A 25 8.85 -21.65 0.76
CA PRO A 25 9.66 -22.86 0.70
C PRO A 25 10.59 -22.90 -0.51
N GLU A 26 10.17 -22.35 -1.65
CA GLU A 26 10.94 -22.27 -2.88
C GLU A 26 12.24 -21.48 -2.65
N VAL A 27 12.12 -20.28 -2.07
CA VAL A 27 13.26 -19.41 -1.78
C VAL A 27 14.17 -20.05 -0.73
N LEU A 28 13.61 -20.54 0.38
CA LEU A 28 14.37 -21.16 1.46
C LEU A 28 15.15 -22.40 1.00
N ASN A 29 14.53 -23.26 0.20
CA ASN A 29 15.18 -24.48 -0.30
C ASN A 29 16.25 -24.17 -1.35
N PHE A 30 16.01 -23.18 -2.22
CA PHE A 30 16.96 -22.79 -3.26
C PHE A 30 18.22 -22.16 -2.67
N ILE A 31 18.04 -21.22 -1.73
CA ILE A 31 19.11 -20.45 -1.10
C ILE A 31 19.89 -21.28 -0.06
N ARG A 32 19.32 -22.37 0.48
CA ARG A 32 19.86 -23.21 1.58
C ARG A 32 21.39 -23.31 1.64
N GLY A 33 21.97 -22.91 2.78
CA GLY A 33 23.41 -23.01 3.10
C GLY A 33 23.87 -21.94 4.11
N LYS A 34 24.90 -22.22 4.92
CA LYS A 34 25.32 -21.35 6.05
C LYS A 34 25.43 -19.85 5.72
N LYS A 35 26.13 -19.50 4.64
CA LYS A 35 26.31 -18.11 4.19
C LYS A 35 25.01 -17.50 3.63
N PRO A 36 24.37 -18.08 2.61
CA PRO A 36 23.14 -17.54 2.05
C PRO A 36 21.98 -17.43 3.06
N ASP A 37 21.83 -18.40 3.95
CA ASP A 37 20.79 -18.37 5.00
C ASP A 37 21.01 -17.15 5.92
N LYS A 38 22.26 -16.87 6.28
CA LYS A 38 22.63 -15.69 7.09
C LYS A 38 22.31 -14.37 6.37
N LEU A 39 22.59 -14.28 5.07
CA LEU A 39 22.30 -13.10 4.28
C LEU A 39 20.78 -12.88 4.15
N LEU A 40 20.01 -13.93 3.88
CA LEU A 40 18.56 -13.84 3.77
C LEU A 40 17.91 -13.39 5.09
N GLN A 41 18.38 -13.93 6.22
CA GLN A 41 17.95 -13.48 7.54
C GLN A 41 18.34 -12.02 7.82
N LYS A 42 19.50 -11.58 7.33
CA LYS A 42 19.92 -10.18 7.45
C LYS A 42 19.01 -9.25 6.66
N VAL A 43 18.70 -9.56 5.39
CA VAL A 43 17.71 -8.81 4.58
C VAL A 43 16.36 -8.73 5.30
N LYS A 44 15.84 -9.87 5.78
CA LYS A 44 14.58 -9.91 6.53
C LYS A 44 14.60 -8.99 7.76
N THR A 45 15.68 -9.02 8.52
CA THR A 45 15.84 -8.19 9.73
C THR A 45 15.90 -6.70 9.37
N GLN A 46 16.66 -6.33 8.35
CA GLN A 46 16.77 -4.95 7.87
C GLN A 46 15.40 -4.41 7.41
N LEU A 47 14.66 -5.20 6.64
CA LEU A 47 13.31 -4.84 6.19
C LEU A 47 12.32 -4.68 7.35
N ILE A 48 12.44 -5.48 8.43
CA ILE A 48 11.63 -5.27 9.65
C ILE A 48 11.94 -3.90 10.27
N VAL A 49 13.21 -3.52 10.38
CA VAL A 49 13.62 -2.21 10.93
C VAL A 49 13.13 -1.04 10.08
N VAL A 50 13.09 -1.22 8.75
CA VAL A 50 12.53 -0.24 7.81
C VAL A 50 11.02 -0.13 7.95
N ARG A 51 10.31 -1.25 8.05
CA ARG A 51 8.84 -1.30 8.16
C ARG A 51 8.31 -0.40 9.27
N VAL A 52 9.01 -0.36 10.39
CA VAL A 52 8.64 0.44 11.59
C VAL A 52 8.53 1.94 11.31
N VAL A 53 9.34 2.47 10.39
CA VAL A 53 9.37 3.91 10.07
C VAL A 53 8.71 4.26 8.74
N LEU A 54 8.21 3.27 8.03
CA LEU A 54 7.72 3.42 6.67
C LEU A 54 6.49 4.32 6.61
N ALA A 55 5.59 4.21 7.59
CA ALA A 55 4.41 5.06 7.68
C ALA A 55 4.76 6.55 7.88
N ASP A 56 5.77 6.87 8.69
CA ASP A 56 6.24 8.24 8.88
C ASP A 56 6.87 8.78 7.60
N ALA A 57 7.75 7.99 6.99
CA ALA A 57 8.42 8.34 5.76
C ALA A 57 7.41 8.59 4.62
N GLU A 58 6.45 7.68 4.41
CA GLU A 58 5.43 7.78 3.36
C GLU A 58 4.53 9.02 3.54
N LYS A 59 4.29 9.44 4.78
CA LYS A 59 3.56 10.69 5.09
C LYS A 59 4.42 11.92 4.80
N ARG A 60 5.69 11.90 5.22
CA ARG A 60 6.62 13.04 5.11
C ARG A 60 7.15 13.26 3.70
N GLN A 61 7.14 12.25 2.82
CA GLN A 61 7.65 12.34 1.44
C GLN A 61 7.02 13.49 0.61
N ILE A 62 5.83 13.94 0.99
CA ILE A 62 5.12 15.03 0.30
C ILE A 62 5.74 16.39 0.62
N ALA A 63 6.28 16.55 1.83
CA ALA A 63 6.77 17.82 2.36
C ALA A 63 8.30 17.88 2.51
N ASP A 64 8.97 16.73 2.63
CA ASP A 64 10.41 16.61 2.90
C ASP A 64 11.09 15.86 1.74
N SER A 65 11.87 16.57 0.94
CA SER A 65 12.56 15.99 -0.22
C SER A 65 13.62 14.97 0.17
N ASN A 66 14.28 15.14 1.32
CA ASN A 66 15.31 14.20 1.76
C ASN A 66 14.67 12.85 2.14
N VAL A 67 13.50 12.89 2.78
CA VAL A 67 12.72 11.69 3.09
C VAL A 67 12.19 11.04 1.82
N LYS A 68 11.79 11.83 0.83
CA LYS A 68 11.39 11.31 -0.49
C LYS A 68 12.55 10.59 -1.19
N ASP A 69 13.72 11.22 -1.27
CA ASP A 69 14.90 10.63 -1.90
C ASP A 69 15.32 9.34 -1.19
N TRP A 70 15.26 9.31 0.14
CA TRP A 70 15.50 8.10 0.94
C TRP A 70 14.47 6.99 0.65
N LEU A 71 13.19 7.34 0.51
CA LEU A 71 12.14 6.38 0.14
C LEU A 71 12.29 5.85 -1.29
N ASP A 72 12.70 6.69 -2.23
CA ASP A 72 12.94 6.27 -3.61
C ASP A 72 14.14 5.31 -3.66
N LEU A 73 15.22 5.58 -2.93
CA LEU A 73 16.34 4.64 -2.76
C LEU A 73 15.90 3.31 -2.12
N LEU A 74 15.07 3.37 -1.09
CA LEU A 74 14.51 2.18 -0.46
C LEU A 74 13.66 1.38 -1.44
N ARG A 75 12.80 2.05 -2.23
CA ARG A 75 11.95 1.40 -3.23
C ARG A 75 12.80 0.65 -4.25
N ASP A 76 13.87 1.27 -4.76
CA ASP A 76 14.77 0.64 -5.72
C ASP A 76 15.36 -0.67 -5.16
N VAL A 77 15.89 -0.63 -3.94
CA VAL A 77 16.48 -1.82 -3.30
C VAL A 77 15.44 -2.89 -3.01
N VAL A 78 14.24 -2.50 -2.60
CA VAL A 78 13.14 -3.43 -2.30
C VAL A 78 12.63 -4.12 -3.57
N TYR A 79 12.60 -3.42 -4.72
CA TYR A 79 12.29 -4.06 -6.00
C TYR A 79 13.40 -5.00 -6.47
N GLU A 80 14.68 -4.68 -6.22
CA GLU A 80 15.76 -5.63 -6.47
C GLU A 80 15.66 -6.90 -5.63
N VAL A 81 15.17 -6.79 -4.38
CA VAL A 81 14.82 -7.96 -3.57
C VAL A 81 13.73 -8.79 -4.26
N ASP A 82 12.64 -8.15 -4.69
CA ASP A 82 11.53 -8.84 -5.34
C ASP A 82 11.95 -9.54 -6.65
N ASP A 83 12.71 -8.84 -7.50
CA ASP A 83 13.29 -9.38 -8.73
C ASP A 83 14.16 -10.61 -8.45
N LEU A 84 14.96 -10.58 -7.37
CA LEU A 84 15.77 -11.73 -6.96
C LEU A 84 14.90 -12.91 -6.50
N LEU A 85 13.80 -12.65 -5.77
CA LEU A 85 12.85 -13.68 -5.35
C LEU A 85 12.11 -14.29 -6.54
N ASP A 86 11.75 -13.48 -7.54
CA ASP A 86 11.17 -13.94 -8.81
C ASP A 86 12.13 -14.81 -9.60
N GLU A 87 13.39 -14.38 -9.71
CA GLU A 87 14.44 -15.15 -10.37
C GLU A 87 14.64 -16.52 -9.69
N ILE A 88 14.62 -16.55 -8.36
CA ILE A 88 14.74 -17.80 -7.59
C ILE A 88 13.52 -18.70 -7.79
N SER A 89 12.31 -18.15 -7.67
CA SER A 89 11.06 -18.88 -7.82
C SER A 89 10.97 -19.53 -9.20
N THR A 90 11.30 -18.76 -10.25
CA THR A 90 11.36 -19.24 -11.63
C THR A 90 12.38 -20.36 -11.79
N LYS A 91 13.59 -20.21 -11.22
CA LYS A 91 14.63 -21.25 -11.29
C LYS A 91 14.24 -22.52 -10.53
N ALA A 92 13.62 -22.39 -9.36
CA ALA A 92 13.16 -23.52 -8.56
C ALA A 92 12.08 -24.32 -9.31
N ALA A 93 11.16 -23.64 -10.00
CA ALA A 93 10.18 -24.28 -10.86
C ALA A 93 10.84 -25.04 -12.03
N ILE A 94 11.78 -24.41 -12.74
CA ILE A 94 12.53 -25.06 -13.85
C ILE A 94 13.30 -26.29 -13.35
N GLN A 95 13.94 -26.21 -12.18
CA GLN A 95 14.68 -27.34 -11.61
C GLN A 95 13.75 -28.53 -11.27
N LYS A 96 12.50 -28.25 -10.89
CA LYS A 96 11.50 -29.29 -10.61
C LYS A 96 11.05 -30.00 -11.89
N GLU A 97 10.96 -29.28 -13.01
CA GLU A 97 10.55 -29.86 -14.31
C GLU A 97 11.71 -30.55 -15.05
N VAL A 98 12.91 -29.98 -15.00
CA VAL A 98 14.06 -30.50 -15.75
C VAL A 98 14.90 -31.41 -14.83
N SER A 99 14.69 -32.72 -14.96
CA SER A 99 15.45 -33.78 -14.27
C SER A 99 16.97 -33.52 -14.26
N ASN A 100 17.63 -33.98 -13.18
CA ASN A 100 19.01 -33.78 -12.66
C ASN A 100 20.21 -33.63 -13.63
N SER A 101 20.05 -33.77 -14.95
CA SER A 101 21.11 -33.72 -15.96
C SER A 101 21.81 -32.35 -16.10
N PHE A 102 21.23 -31.25 -15.61
CA PHE A 102 21.80 -29.90 -15.68
C PHE A 102 22.30 -29.33 -14.34
N SER A 103 22.59 -30.20 -13.36
CA SER A 103 22.99 -29.80 -11.99
C SER A 103 24.13 -28.77 -11.91
N HIS A 104 25.06 -28.75 -12.87
CA HIS A 104 26.18 -27.81 -12.92
C HIS A 104 25.75 -26.37 -13.29
N LEU A 105 24.77 -26.21 -14.19
CA LEU A 105 24.21 -24.89 -14.55
C LEU A 105 23.45 -24.26 -13.37
N PHE A 106 22.85 -25.08 -12.50
CA PHE A 106 22.16 -24.59 -11.32
C PHE A 106 23.11 -24.16 -10.19
N LYS A 107 24.31 -24.78 -10.08
CA LYS A 107 25.34 -24.35 -9.12
C LYS A 107 25.90 -22.96 -9.42
N SER A 108 26.25 -22.67 -10.68
CA SER A 108 26.74 -21.34 -11.06
C SER A 108 25.66 -20.27 -10.87
N LYS A 109 24.42 -20.57 -11.20
CA LYS A 109 23.27 -19.68 -10.99
C LYS A 109 22.97 -19.43 -9.50
N LYS A 110 23.20 -20.40 -8.62
CA LYS A 110 23.09 -20.22 -7.17
C LYS A 110 24.17 -19.26 -6.64
N ILE A 111 25.39 -19.31 -7.18
CA ILE A 111 26.47 -18.38 -6.81
C ILE A 111 26.10 -16.94 -7.19
N VAL A 112 25.54 -16.71 -8.39
CA VAL A 112 25.08 -15.38 -8.84
C VAL A 112 23.97 -14.82 -7.94
N SER A 113 23.02 -15.65 -7.50
CA SER A 113 21.98 -15.21 -6.56
C SER A 113 22.54 -14.85 -5.17
N ILE A 114 23.66 -15.45 -4.75
CA ILE A 114 24.33 -15.12 -3.47
C ILE A 114 25.02 -13.76 -3.55
N THR A 115 25.73 -13.46 -4.64
CA THR A 115 26.42 -12.17 -4.78
C THR A 115 25.41 -11.02 -4.82
N LYS A 116 24.31 -11.17 -5.56
CA LYS A 116 23.21 -10.19 -5.56
C LYS A 116 22.64 -9.95 -4.15
N LEU A 117 22.52 -11.02 -3.35
CA LEU A 117 22.04 -10.90 -1.98
C LEU A 117 23.04 -10.17 -1.07
N GLU A 118 24.35 -10.29 -1.32
CA GLU A 118 25.38 -9.50 -0.63
C GLU A 118 25.25 -8.01 -0.96
N ASP A 119 25.10 -7.68 -2.25
CA ASP A 119 24.94 -6.31 -2.72
C ASP A 119 23.68 -5.66 -2.10
N ILE A 120 22.55 -6.39 -2.07
CA ILE A 120 21.30 -5.95 -1.43
C ILE A 120 21.52 -5.66 0.06
N VAL A 121 22.21 -6.56 0.78
CA VAL A 121 22.48 -6.40 2.21
C VAL A 121 23.29 -5.15 2.48
N GLU A 122 24.31 -4.87 1.65
CA GLU A 122 25.14 -3.67 1.77
C GLU A 122 24.33 -2.40 1.53
N ARG A 123 23.53 -2.36 0.47
CA ARG A 123 22.66 -1.22 0.16
C ARG A 123 21.60 -0.97 1.23
N LEU A 124 21.00 -2.03 1.79
CA LEU A 124 20.07 -1.90 2.91
C LEU A 124 20.77 -1.38 4.18
N ASP A 125 22.02 -1.79 4.44
CA ASP A 125 22.80 -1.23 5.56
C ASP A 125 23.02 0.27 5.38
N ASP A 126 23.29 0.73 4.16
CA ASP A 126 23.48 2.15 3.87
C ASP A 126 22.19 2.96 4.02
N ILE A 127 21.06 2.44 3.54
CA ILE A 127 19.73 3.04 3.76
C ILE A 127 19.42 3.14 5.26
N LEU A 128 19.73 2.09 6.02
CA LEU A 128 19.51 2.07 7.48
C LEU A 128 20.41 3.06 8.23
N LYS A 129 21.63 3.32 7.78
CA LYS A 129 22.48 4.38 8.35
C LYS A 129 21.89 5.77 8.08
N GLN A 130 21.36 6.00 6.87
CA GLN A 130 20.72 7.27 6.52
C GLN A 130 19.42 7.52 7.28
N LYS A 131 18.72 6.46 7.71
CA LYS A 131 17.52 6.58 8.54
C LYS A 131 17.77 7.43 9.79
N GLU A 132 18.92 7.27 10.45
CA GLU A 132 19.25 7.97 11.69
C GLU A 132 19.39 9.49 11.50
N SER A 133 19.81 9.95 10.31
CA SER A 133 19.96 11.39 10.04
C SER A 133 18.65 12.08 9.67
N LEU A 134 17.58 11.34 9.37
CA LEU A 134 16.28 11.86 8.92
C LEU A 134 15.24 12.03 10.05
N ASP A 135 15.60 11.66 11.30
CA ASP A 135 14.72 11.64 12.47
C ASP A 135 13.36 10.96 12.15
N LEU A 136 13.40 9.85 11.41
CA LEU A 136 12.21 9.08 11.06
C LEU A 136 11.66 8.38 12.30
N LYS A 137 10.38 8.57 12.58
CA LYS A 137 9.75 8.11 13.82
C LYS A 137 9.02 6.80 13.61
N GLU A 138 9.09 5.95 14.63
CA GLU A 138 8.14 4.85 14.77
C GLU A 138 6.77 5.46 15.06
N ILE A 139 5.88 5.39 14.08
CA ILE A 139 4.47 5.69 14.30
C ILE A 139 3.84 4.37 14.74
N PRO A 140 3.30 4.25 15.97
CA PRO A 140 2.51 3.10 16.34
C PRO A 140 1.46 2.89 15.25
N VAL A 141 1.36 1.65 14.74
CA VAL A 141 0.35 1.28 13.74
C VAL A 141 -1.08 1.56 14.25
N GLU A 142 -1.22 1.86 15.54
CA GLU A 142 -2.37 2.55 16.10
C GLU A 142 -2.33 4.07 15.87
N SER A 143 -2.76 4.47 14.68
CA SER A 143 -3.77 5.52 14.67
C SER A 143 -4.71 5.30 13.52
N ASN A 144 -5.90 4.80 13.86
CA ASN A 144 -7.15 5.28 13.27
C ASN A 144 -7.25 6.79 13.53
N HIS A 145 -6.31 7.58 13.01
CA HIS A 145 -6.56 8.99 12.82
C HIS A 145 -7.69 9.03 11.79
N PRO A 146 -8.81 9.71 12.06
CA PRO A 146 -9.76 10.03 11.01
C PRO A 146 -9.09 11.06 10.08
N TRP A 147 -8.13 10.63 9.27
CA TRP A 147 -7.56 11.41 8.17
C TRP A 147 -8.58 11.64 7.06
N LYS A 148 -9.72 10.94 7.11
CA LYS A 148 -10.94 11.48 6.54
C LYS A 148 -11.35 12.66 7.40
N VAL A 149 -10.97 13.87 6.97
CA VAL A 149 -11.80 15.05 7.20
C VAL A 149 -13.22 14.62 6.85
N GLN A 150 -14.07 14.50 7.87
CA GLN A 150 -15.46 14.15 7.62
C GLN A 150 -16.01 15.25 6.72
N PRO A 151 -16.60 14.90 5.57
CA PRO A 151 -17.21 15.91 4.74
C PRO A 151 -18.30 16.59 5.56
N THR A 152 -18.14 17.89 5.83
CA THR A 152 -19.10 18.67 6.59
C THR A 152 -20.38 18.83 5.77
N SER A 153 -21.53 18.99 6.42
CA SER A 153 -22.78 19.36 5.75
C SER A 153 -22.89 20.86 5.46
N LEU A 154 -21.85 21.65 5.76
CA LEU A 154 -21.85 23.10 5.57
C LEU A 154 -22.09 23.46 4.09
N GLU A 155 -23.00 24.39 3.84
CA GLU A 155 -23.23 24.93 2.51
C GLU A 155 -22.04 25.80 2.08
N ASP A 156 -21.43 25.44 0.96
CA ASP A 156 -20.23 26.10 0.43
C ASP A 156 -20.58 27.19 -0.61
N GLY A 157 -21.86 27.57 -0.71
CA GLY A 157 -22.34 28.60 -1.65
C GLY A 157 -22.25 28.24 -3.15
N TYR A 158 -21.64 27.10 -3.50
CA TYR A 158 -21.52 26.64 -4.89
C TYR A 158 -22.74 25.82 -5.32
N ALA A 159 -23.29 26.14 -6.50
CA ALA A 159 -24.36 25.39 -7.13
C ALA A 159 -23.83 24.11 -7.80
N MET A 160 -24.54 23.00 -7.62
CA MET A 160 -24.30 21.73 -8.31
C MET A 160 -25.06 21.74 -9.64
N TYR A 161 -24.42 21.35 -10.74
CA TYR A 161 -25.02 21.34 -12.07
C TYR A 161 -25.04 19.92 -12.67
N GLY A 162 -26.07 19.61 -13.45
CA GLY A 162 -26.15 18.38 -14.25
C GLY A 162 -26.42 17.09 -13.46
N ARG A 163 -26.73 17.23 -12.16
CA ARG A 163 -27.04 16.13 -11.23
C ARG A 163 -28.46 16.21 -10.67
N ASP A 164 -29.31 17.02 -11.29
CA ASP A 164 -30.69 17.28 -10.81
C ASP A 164 -31.51 16.00 -10.78
N LYS A 165 -31.41 15.17 -11.84
CA LYS A 165 -32.08 13.87 -11.92
C LYS A 165 -31.62 12.89 -10.83
N ASP A 166 -30.32 12.86 -10.56
CA ASP A 166 -29.75 12.00 -9.51
C ASP A 166 -30.25 12.45 -8.13
N LYS A 167 -30.31 13.77 -7.90
CA LYS A 167 -30.83 14.37 -6.67
C LYS A 167 -32.31 14.03 -6.46
N GLU A 168 -33.13 14.20 -7.50
CA GLU A 168 -34.57 13.88 -7.46
C GLU A 168 -34.81 12.40 -7.18
N ALA A 169 -34.05 11.50 -7.81
CA ALA A 169 -34.16 10.06 -7.59
C ALA A 169 -33.85 9.68 -6.15
N ILE A 170 -32.78 10.23 -5.55
CA ILE A 170 -32.44 9.97 -4.15
C ILE A 170 -33.50 10.57 -3.22
N MET A 171 -33.95 11.79 -3.46
CA MET A 171 -35.02 12.43 -2.68
C MET A 171 -36.30 11.59 -2.68
N LYS A 172 -36.66 11.02 -3.82
CA LYS A 172 -37.82 10.12 -3.91
C LYS A 172 -37.65 8.90 -3.00
N ILE A 173 -36.49 8.23 -3.03
CA ILE A 173 -36.21 7.07 -2.17
C ILE A 173 -36.24 7.46 -0.69
N VAL A 174 -35.75 8.65 -0.32
CA VAL A 174 -35.72 9.10 1.08
C VAL A 174 -37.11 9.51 1.59
N LEU A 175 -37.92 10.16 0.74
CA LEU A 175 -39.27 10.63 1.11
C LEU A 175 -40.32 9.51 1.05
N GLU A 176 -40.08 8.45 0.29
CA GLU A 176 -40.95 7.29 0.21
C GLU A 176 -40.69 6.34 1.38
N ASP A 177 -41.57 6.37 2.37
CA ASP A 177 -41.50 5.50 3.54
C ASP A 177 -41.96 4.07 3.18
N ASN A 178 -41.09 3.32 2.52
CA ASN A 178 -41.30 1.93 2.11
C ASN A 178 -40.72 0.93 3.13
N THR A 179 -40.70 1.30 4.41
CA THR A 179 -40.18 0.44 5.47
C THR A 179 -41.20 -0.66 5.78
N ASN A 180 -41.03 -1.82 5.15
CA ASN A 180 -41.78 -3.06 5.44
C ASN A 180 -41.38 -3.66 6.82
N GLY A 181 -41.18 -2.83 7.84
CA GLY A 181 -40.69 -3.22 9.17
C GLY A 181 -39.17 -3.26 9.32
N GLU A 182 -38.39 -2.85 8.32
CA GLU A 182 -36.94 -2.67 8.45
C GLU A 182 -36.61 -1.33 9.12
N THR A 183 -35.74 -1.37 10.14
CA THR A 183 -35.40 -0.20 10.95
C THR A 183 -34.37 0.74 10.31
N VAL A 184 -33.72 0.33 9.21
CA VAL A 184 -32.64 1.09 8.57
C VAL A 184 -32.70 0.92 7.04
N SER A 185 -32.71 2.05 6.31
CA SER A 185 -32.57 2.10 4.85
C SER A 185 -31.19 2.62 4.45
N VAL A 186 -30.58 2.01 3.43
CA VAL A 186 -29.22 2.36 2.95
C VAL A 186 -29.25 2.72 1.46
N ILE A 187 -28.74 3.91 1.13
CA ILE A 187 -28.65 4.41 -0.26
C ILE A 187 -27.18 4.57 -0.67
N PRO A 188 -26.59 3.65 -1.44
CA PRO A 188 -25.19 3.75 -1.85
C PRO A 188 -25.00 4.72 -3.04
N ILE A 189 -24.01 5.62 -2.93
CA ILE A 189 -23.56 6.48 -4.05
C ILE A 189 -22.14 6.06 -4.45
N VAL A 190 -22.00 5.45 -5.62
CA VAL A 190 -20.74 4.85 -6.10
C VAL A 190 -20.22 5.56 -7.34
N GLY A 191 -18.89 5.63 -7.48
CA GLY A 191 -18.23 6.26 -8.63
C GLY A 191 -16.78 6.67 -8.31
N MET A 192 -16.02 7.08 -9.33
CA MET A 192 -14.62 7.49 -9.20
C MET A 192 -14.43 8.70 -8.26
N GLY A 193 -13.20 8.95 -7.80
CA GLY A 193 -12.87 10.15 -7.02
C GLY A 193 -13.17 11.44 -7.79
N GLY A 194 -13.56 12.52 -7.10
CA GLY A 194 -13.78 13.83 -7.74
C GLY A 194 -15.08 13.99 -8.55
N VAL A 195 -15.85 12.93 -8.82
CA VAL A 195 -17.08 13.01 -9.63
C VAL A 195 -18.28 13.70 -8.96
N GLY A 196 -18.10 14.25 -7.75
CA GLY A 196 -19.15 14.99 -7.03
C GLY A 196 -20.09 14.15 -6.15
N LYS A 197 -19.74 12.91 -5.78
CA LYS A 197 -20.58 12.03 -4.92
C LYS A 197 -20.96 12.69 -3.59
N THR A 198 -19.96 13.23 -2.89
CA THR A 198 -20.15 13.91 -1.62
C THR A 198 -20.96 15.20 -1.79
N THR A 199 -20.78 15.90 -2.91
CA THR A 199 -21.56 17.10 -3.27
C THR A 199 -23.03 16.76 -3.46
N LEU A 200 -23.33 15.66 -4.16
CA LEU A 200 -24.70 15.16 -4.35
C LEU A 200 -25.35 14.78 -3.02
N ALA A 201 -24.67 13.97 -2.20
CA ALA A 201 -25.16 13.57 -0.88
C ALA A 201 -25.47 14.79 0.01
N ARG A 202 -24.57 15.78 0.03
CA ARG A 202 -24.75 17.03 0.77
C ARG A 202 -25.94 17.84 0.24
N SER A 203 -26.10 17.92 -1.08
CA SER A 203 -27.22 18.65 -1.71
C SER A 203 -28.59 18.04 -1.41
N VAL A 204 -28.67 16.70 -1.32
CA VAL A 204 -29.86 15.98 -0.85
C VAL A 204 -30.12 16.27 0.63
N PHE A 205 -29.11 16.10 1.49
CA PHE A 205 -29.25 16.32 2.93
C PHE A 205 -29.65 17.75 3.30
N ASN A 206 -29.13 18.75 2.58
CA ASN A 206 -29.47 20.15 2.82
C ASN A 206 -30.77 20.61 2.17
N ASP A 207 -31.43 19.76 1.39
CA ASP A 207 -32.67 20.13 0.72
C ASP A 207 -33.77 20.48 1.72
N GLY A 208 -34.42 21.63 1.51
CA GLY A 208 -35.45 22.14 2.42
C GLY A 208 -36.63 21.19 2.62
N LYS A 209 -36.97 20.37 1.62
CA LYS A 209 -38.06 19.40 1.74
C LYS A 209 -37.74 18.29 2.74
N LEU A 210 -36.48 17.88 2.80
CA LEU A 210 -36.01 16.82 3.69
C LEU A 210 -35.76 17.37 5.11
N LYS A 211 -35.20 18.58 5.23
CA LYS A 211 -35.05 19.28 6.53
C LYS A 211 -36.36 19.60 7.25
N GLN A 212 -37.50 19.54 6.58
CA GLN A 212 -38.83 19.73 7.19
C GLN A 212 -39.42 18.43 7.75
N GLN A 213 -38.83 17.27 7.44
CA GLN A 213 -39.29 15.95 7.88
C GLN A 213 -38.38 15.28 8.93
N ILE A 214 -37.21 15.86 9.19
CA ILE A 214 -36.25 15.45 10.23
C ILE A 214 -36.19 16.55 11.29
#